data_AF-A0A537T655-F1
#
_entry.id   AF-A0A537T655-F1
#
_cell.length_a   1.000
_cell.length_b   1.000
_cell.length_c   1.000
_cell.angle_alpha   90.00
_cell.angle_beta   90.00
_cell.angle_gamma   90.00
#
_symmetry.space_group_name_H-M   'P 1'
#
loop_
_entity.id
_entity.type
_entity.pdbx_description
1 polymer ?
#
loop_
_entity_poly.entity_id
_entity_poly.type
_entity_poly.pdbx_seq_one_letter_code
_entity_poly.pdbx_strand_id
1 'polypeptide(L)'
;MFSDLPKLVEIEPTLTCNLRCRMCHVSYMPDEPRPMFPAELAGKLQGLVGTEILLGSGFEPTMNKGFAQIVRTLTRIGLRIELITNGTLLDDDTIAALADADVRLLVISFDGARRETYEHIRRRASYDHTLERVRLLKSRMAPATLYAANCTVMRANVEEVGESVALWDEIGFDQIRFIAMVVRNPVMEAESIFPLRERYHANLDAAAEELIARRRRISMASPYFHQSRLRLTHPDKVVGPVVVSGNPDTRKIAELRADYQLGAGPGMTWPCRSPWTFARILPTGDVELCFKFVVGNLRERAFKDIWFGEAATAVRARVIAETTICPACDHYRFCLRGSAIATDDPASYVAPPTAAPPRLVETVGAHNIISWRGRYVALPRGLGTVDVHRADLESLPDTFITDTLTAARRAARDWIARNELSAPPRFLESVGAYNLVQWSGRYYALHQALGRIELDRIDAAGLPGVIVADSFRGAQAAAGARGKLPPWRRAAATIRSRLAGGRARRAAAQR
;
A
#
# COMPACT_ATOMS: atom_id res chain seq x y z
N MET A 1 23.28 11.26 14.77
CA MET A 1 23.55 9.92 14.21
C MET A 1 22.20 9.24 14.00
N PHE A 2 21.80 9.00 12.76
CA PHE A 2 20.57 8.23 12.52
C PHE A 2 20.79 6.81 13.03
N SER A 3 19.82 6.27 13.76
CA SER A 3 19.77 4.85 14.10
C SER A 3 19.74 4.05 12.79
N ASP A 4 20.53 2.98 12.69
CA ASP A 4 20.54 2.13 11.49
C ASP A 4 19.18 1.44 11.26
N LEU A 5 18.40 1.22 12.32
CA LEU A 5 17.06 0.62 12.27
C LEU A 5 15.94 1.67 12.20
N PRO A 6 14.78 1.35 11.58
CA PRO A 6 13.63 2.23 11.57
C PRO A 6 13.12 2.47 12.99
N LYS A 7 12.57 3.66 13.23
CA LYS A 7 11.94 4.02 14.51
C LYS A 7 10.49 3.57 14.60
N LEU A 8 9.80 3.51 13.46
CA LEU A 8 8.43 3.07 13.33
C LEU A 8 8.29 2.12 12.14
N VAL A 9 7.62 1.00 12.36
CA VAL A 9 7.16 0.13 11.27
C VAL A 9 5.65 0.02 11.35
N GLU A 10 4.97 0.42 10.28
CA GLU A 10 3.54 0.25 10.15
C GLU A 10 3.24 -1.07 9.46
N ILE A 11 2.40 -1.90 10.04
CA ILE A 11 1.93 -3.14 9.44
C ILE A 11 0.44 -2.98 9.21
N GLU A 12 0.04 -3.13 7.95
CA GLU A 12 -1.35 -3.23 7.57
C GLU A 12 -1.70 -4.73 7.50
N PRO A 13 -2.46 -5.30 8.47
CA PRO A 13 -2.73 -6.74 8.49
C PRO A 13 -3.68 -7.19 7.39
N THR A 14 -4.46 -6.25 6.84
CA THR A 14 -5.42 -6.52 5.76
C THR A 14 -5.73 -5.25 4.98
N LEU A 15 -6.18 -5.39 3.74
CA LEU A 15 -6.73 -4.27 2.97
C LEU A 15 -8.26 -4.28 2.97
N THR A 16 -8.92 -4.88 3.97
CA THR A 16 -10.39 -4.92 4.08
C THR A 16 -10.91 -4.46 5.43
N CYS A 17 -12.20 -4.15 5.51
CA CYS A 17 -12.89 -3.72 6.73
C CYS A 17 -14.29 -4.34 6.79
N ASN A 18 -14.76 -4.69 7.98
CA ASN A 18 -16.13 -5.14 8.22
C ASN A 18 -17.16 -4.01 8.09
N LEU A 19 -16.76 -2.78 8.40
CA LEU A 19 -17.63 -1.61 8.34
C LEU A 19 -17.70 -1.00 6.93
N ARG A 20 -18.72 -0.17 6.72
CA ARG A 20 -18.88 0.64 5.50
C ARG A 20 -19.14 2.11 5.85
N CYS A 21 -18.27 2.71 6.67
CA CYS A 21 -18.45 4.07 7.17
C CYS A 21 -18.61 5.12 6.05
N ARG A 22 -19.47 6.11 6.24
CA ARG A 22 -19.86 7.09 5.19
C ARG A 22 -18.69 7.93 4.66
N MET A 23 -17.78 8.34 5.54
CA MET A 23 -16.59 9.12 5.20
C MET A 23 -15.39 8.28 4.73
N CYS A 24 -15.49 6.95 4.79
CA CYS A 24 -14.34 6.09 4.57
C CYS A 24 -14.20 5.68 3.11
N HIS A 25 -12.98 5.82 2.57
CA HIS A 25 -12.64 5.38 1.22
C HIS A 25 -12.90 3.88 0.99
N VAL A 26 -12.73 3.04 2.03
CA VAL A 26 -12.96 1.57 1.96
C VAL A 26 -14.40 1.23 1.55
N SER A 27 -15.37 2.07 1.91
CA SER A 27 -16.78 1.90 1.56
C SER A 27 -17.06 2.02 0.06
N TYR A 28 -16.13 2.61 -0.68
CA TYR A 28 -16.25 2.91 -2.11
C TYR A 28 -15.21 2.16 -2.94
N MET A 29 -14.44 1.26 -2.33
CA MET A 29 -13.57 0.34 -3.04
C MET A 29 -14.36 -0.83 -3.62
N PRO A 30 -13.93 -1.43 -4.74
CA PRO A 30 -14.53 -2.65 -5.29
C PRO A 30 -14.54 -3.78 -4.27
N ASP A 31 -15.62 -4.57 -4.24
CA ASP A 31 -15.76 -5.71 -3.32
C ASP A 31 -15.04 -6.93 -3.88
N GLU A 32 -13.73 -6.99 -3.63
CA GLU A 32 -12.84 -8.03 -4.16
C GLU A 32 -12.06 -8.71 -3.01
N PRO A 33 -11.72 -10.00 -3.15
CA PRO A 33 -10.85 -10.68 -2.21
C PRO A 33 -9.50 -9.95 -2.10
N ARG A 34 -9.07 -9.68 -0.86
CA ARG A 34 -7.81 -8.99 -0.58
C ARG A 34 -6.91 -9.84 0.29
N PRO A 35 -5.58 -9.72 0.13
CA PRO A 35 -4.63 -10.48 0.90
C PRO A 35 -4.73 -10.14 2.40
N MET A 36 -4.45 -11.15 3.22
CA MET A 36 -4.30 -11.04 4.67
C MET A 36 -2.83 -11.28 5.01
N PHE A 37 -2.27 -10.47 5.90
CA PHE A 37 -0.91 -10.63 6.40
C PHE A 37 -0.80 -11.96 7.15
N PRO A 38 0.04 -12.91 6.70
CA PRO A 38 0.21 -14.17 7.41
C PRO A 38 0.93 -13.95 8.74
N ALA A 39 0.39 -14.51 9.83
CA ALA A 39 0.90 -14.25 11.18
C ALA A 39 2.36 -14.72 11.36
N GLU A 40 2.78 -15.76 10.65
CA GLU A 40 4.15 -16.26 10.66
C GLU A 40 5.17 -15.24 10.14
N LEU A 41 4.75 -14.30 9.27
CA LEU A 41 5.65 -13.26 8.75
C LEU A 41 6.02 -12.23 9.83
N ALA A 42 5.25 -12.10 10.92
CA ALA A 42 5.64 -11.24 12.05
C ALA A 42 6.99 -11.68 12.65
N GLY A 43 7.35 -12.97 12.56
CA GLY A 43 8.65 -13.49 12.98
C GLY A 43 9.84 -12.91 12.20
N LYS A 44 9.62 -12.39 10.99
CA LYS A 44 10.66 -11.78 10.13
C LYS A 44 11.12 -10.41 10.63
N LEU A 45 10.49 -9.87 11.68
CA LEU A 45 10.80 -8.61 12.34
C LEU A 45 11.77 -8.78 13.53
N GLN A 46 12.30 -9.99 13.75
CA GLN A 46 13.28 -10.26 14.79
C GLN A 46 14.48 -9.30 14.68
N GLY A 47 14.89 -8.72 15.82
CA GLY A 47 16.06 -7.84 15.91
C GLY A 47 15.78 -6.36 15.63
N LEU A 48 14.51 -5.95 15.57
CA LEU A 48 14.06 -4.54 15.53
C LEU A 48 13.93 -3.91 16.92
N VAL A 49 14.94 -4.11 17.78
CA VAL A 49 14.91 -3.62 19.17
C VAL A 49 14.77 -2.09 19.19
N GLY A 50 13.79 -1.58 19.93
CA GLY A 50 13.51 -0.15 20.05
C GLY A 50 12.74 0.45 18.87
N THR A 51 12.28 -0.37 17.92
CA THR A 51 11.32 0.01 16.89
C THR A 51 9.90 -0.12 17.42
N GLU A 52 9.08 0.91 17.21
CA GLU A 52 7.65 0.91 17.52
C GLU A 52 6.87 0.30 16.34
N ILE A 53 5.82 -0.48 16.63
CA ILE A 53 4.97 -1.10 15.62
C ILE A 53 3.60 -0.47 15.63
N LEU A 54 3.18 0.09 14.51
CA LEU A 54 1.81 0.54 14.31
C LEU A 54 1.01 -0.52 13.55
N LEU A 55 -0.03 -1.06 14.17
CA LEU A 55 -0.97 -2.00 13.56
C LEU A 55 -2.22 -1.25 13.07
N GLY A 56 -2.51 -1.37 11.78
CA GLY A 56 -3.69 -0.78 11.13
C GLY A 56 -3.42 0.63 10.58
N SER A 57 -4.41 1.52 10.75
CA SER A 57 -4.50 2.90 10.21
C SER A 57 -5.20 3.06 8.87
N GLY A 58 -5.11 2.11 7.94
CA GLY A 58 -5.80 2.20 6.65
C GLY A 58 -7.13 1.47 6.64
N PHE A 59 -7.16 0.29 7.27
CA PHE A 59 -8.27 -0.66 7.25
C PHE A 59 -8.57 -1.16 8.67
N GLU A 60 -9.37 -2.23 8.81
CA GLU A 60 -9.61 -2.83 10.13
C GLU A 60 -8.60 -3.96 10.40
N PRO A 61 -7.58 -3.76 11.24
CA PRO A 61 -6.56 -4.78 11.48
C PRO A 61 -7.14 -6.07 12.09
N THR A 62 -8.19 -6.01 12.91
CA THR A 62 -8.77 -7.19 13.56
C THR A 62 -9.63 -8.06 12.63
N MET A 63 -9.86 -7.62 11.38
CA MET A 63 -10.43 -8.49 10.33
C MET A 63 -9.47 -9.62 9.92
N ASN A 64 -8.18 -9.49 10.22
CA ASN A 64 -7.23 -10.57 9.99
C ASN A 64 -7.42 -11.66 11.06
N LYS A 65 -7.82 -12.87 10.63
CA LYS A 65 -8.03 -14.01 11.52
C LYS A 65 -6.79 -14.42 12.34
N GLY A 66 -5.59 -14.04 11.90
CA GLY A 66 -4.34 -14.24 12.61
C GLY A 66 -3.92 -13.06 13.50
N PHE A 67 -4.77 -12.06 13.71
CA PHE A 67 -4.41 -10.81 14.41
C PHE A 67 -3.84 -11.05 15.81
N ALA A 68 -4.52 -11.83 16.66
CA ALA A 68 -4.04 -12.15 17.99
C ALA A 68 -2.67 -12.87 17.95
N GLN A 69 -2.43 -13.73 16.96
CA GLN A 69 -1.14 -14.39 16.76
C GLN A 69 -0.03 -13.43 16.30
N ILE A 70 -0.36 -12.43 15.47
CA ILE A 70 0.55 -11.35 15.11
C ILE A 70 0.98 -10.60 16.37
N VAL A 71 0.01 -10.16 17.19
CA VAL A 71 0.29 -9.44 18.46
C VAL A 71 1.17 -10.26 19.40
N ARG A 72 0.84 -11.54 19.62
CA ARG A 72 1.66 -12.46 20.43
C ARG A 72 3.09 -12.59 19.90
N THR A 73 3.25 -12.67 18.58
CA THR A 73 4.57 -12.80 17.95
C THR A 73 5.40 -11.52 18.12
N LEU A 74 4.80 -10.35 17.91
CA LEU A 74 5.47 -9.06 18.11
C LEU A 74 5.88 -8.87 19.58
N THR A 75 5.01 -9.24 20.50
CA THR A 75 5.26 -9.23 21.95
C THR A 75 6.46 -10.10 22.32
N ARG A 76 6.50 -11.35 21.83
CA ARG A 76 7.62 -12.28 22.06
C ARG A 76 8.97 -11.74 21.54
N ILE A 77 8.95 -10.94 20.48
CA ILE A 77 10.15 -10.31 19.91
C ILE A 77 10.58 -9.08 20.72
N GLY A 78 9.75 -8.59 21.64
CA GLY A 78 10.01 -7.40 22.46
C GLY A 78 9.70 -6.10 21.72
N LEU A 79 8.75 -6.13 20.78
CA LEU A 79 8.31 -4.94 20.05
C LEU A 79 7.11 -4.31 20.73
N ARG A 80 7.16 -2.99 20.81
CA ARG A 80 6.10 -2.18 21.41
C ARG A 80 5.06 -1.80 20.37
N ILE A 81 3.78 -1.84 20.75
CA ILE A 81 2.65 -1.80 19.82
C ILE A 81 1.81 -0.54 20.00
N GLU A 82 1.44 0.06 18.88
CA GLU A 82 0.27 0.90 18.73
C GLU A 82 -0.77 0.20 17.88
N LEU A 83 -2.04 0.36 18.23
CA LEU A 83 -3.15 -0.19 17.47
C LEU A 83 -4.17 0.90 17.16
N ILE A 84 -4.56 1.01 15.90
CA ILE A 84 -5.72 1.79 15.46
C ILE A 84 -6.78 0.83 14.97
N THR A 85 -7.92 0.76 15.66
CA THR A 85 -9.03 -0.16 15.34
C THR A 85 -10.38 0.57 15.45
N ASN A 86 -11.40 0.06 14.77
CA ASN A 86 -12.80 0.45 14.96
C ASN A 86 -13.43 -0.22 16.20
N GLY A 87 -12.78 -1.21 16.81
CA GLY A 87 -13.19 -1.87 18.06
C GLY A 87 -14.32 -2.90 17.94
N THR A 88 -15.00 -2.99 16.79
CA THR A 88 -16.22 -3.80 16.63
C THR A 88 -15.99 -5.32 16.57
N LEU A 89 -14.76 -5.76 16.32
CA LEU A 89 -14.38 -7.18 16.24
C LEU A 89 -13.39 -7.58 17.34
N LEU A 90 -13.27 -6.77 18.40
CA LEU A 90 -12.46 -7.15 19.54
C LEU A 90 -13.10 -8.36 20.22
N ASP A 91 -12.57 -9.56 20.00
CA ASP A 91 -12.98 -10.78 20.69
C ASP A 91 -12.09 -11.06 21.92
N ASP A 92 -12.40 -12.11 22.66
CA ASP A 92 -11.70 -12.40 23.93
C ASP A 92 -10.24 -12.81 23.71
N ASP A 93 -9.91 -13.50 22.60
CA ASP A 93 -8.54 -13.86 22.25
C ASP A 93 -7.72 -12.62 21.87
N THR A 94 -8.31 -11.71 21.09
CA THR A 94 -7.67 -10.44 20.73
C THR A 94 -7.42 -9.57 21.96
N ILE A 95 -8.40 -9.45 22.85
CA ILE A 95 -8.23 -8.70 24.09
C ILE A 95 -7.15 -9.33 24.98
N ALA A 96 -7.13 -10.65 25.12
CA ALA A 96 -6.09 -11.34 25.89
C ALA A 96 -4.70 -11.11 25.28
N ALA A 97 -4.55 -11.25 23.97
CA ALA A 97 -3.29 -11.00 23.29
C ALA A 97 -2.79 -9.56 23.46
N LEU A 98 -3.69 -8.57 23.44
CA LEU A 98 -3.34 -7.17 23.67
C LEU A 98 -2.98 -6.91 25.14
N ALA A 99 -3.70 -7.51 26.09
CA ALA A 99 -3.43 -7.35 27.52
C ALA A 99 -2.05 -7.89 27.92
N ASP A 100 -1.59 -8.97 27.27
CA ASP A 100 -0.27 -9.55 27.48
C ASP A 100 0.86 -8.80 26.75
N ALA A 101 0.53 -7.85 25.87
CA ALA A 101 1.47 -7.11 25.04
C ALA A 101 1.93 -5.78 25.66
N ASP A 102 3.12 -5.31 25.29
CA ASP A 102 3.53 -3.91 25.55
C ASP A 102 2.84 -2.99 24.56
N VAL A 103 1.58 -2.66 24.84
CA VAL A 103 0.79 -1.71 24.06
C VAL A 103 1.01 -0.30 24.60
N ARG A 104 1.70 0.51 23.80
CA ARG A 104 1.94 1.93 24.06
C ARG A 104 0.67 2.75 23.98
N LEU A 105 -0.08 2.58 22.90
CA LEU A 105 -1.24 3.41 22.56
C LEU A 105 -2.32 2.58 21.86
N LEU A 106 -3.53 2.63 22.41
CA LEU A 106 -4.75 2.13 21.76
C LEU A 106 -5.55 3.32 21.23
N VAL A 107 -5.80 3.31 19.93
CA VAL A 107 -6.62 4.33 19.26
C VAL A 107 -7.92 3.69 18.78
N ILE A 108 -9.04 4.13 19.34
CA ILE A 108 -10.37 3.68 18.94
C ILE A 108 -10.97 4.69 17.98
N SER A 109 -11.34 4.23 16.80
CA SER A 109 -12.01 5.07 15.81
C SER A 109 -13.52 5.04 16.07
N PHE A 110 -14.13 6.18 16.44
CA PHE A 110 -15.51 6.27 16.89
C PHE A 110 -16.06 7.68 16.64
N ASP A 111 -17.09 7.82 15.79
CA ASP A 111 -17.51 9.13 15.25
C ASP A 111 -18.98 9.44 15.58
N GLY A 112 -19.27 9.70 16.85
CA GLY A 112 -20.60 10.08 17.33
C GLY A 112 -20.72 9.77 18.82
N ALA A 113 -21.14 10.75 19.62
CA ALA A 113 -21.40 10.53 21.04
C ALA A 113 -22.75 9.84 21.25
N ARG A 114 -23.70 10.05 20.34
CA ARG A 114 -25.02 9.43 20.37
C ARG A 114 -25.08 8.18 19.49
N ARG A 115 -25.93 7.23 19.89
CA ARG A 115 -26.12 5.95 19.18
C ARG A 115 -26.49 6.15 17.73
N GLU A 116 -27.50 6.97 17.48
CA GLU A 116 -28.08 7.20 16.16
C GLU A 116 -27.03 7.78 15.21
N THR A 117 -26.28 8.78 15.69
CA THR A 117 -25.20 9.43 14.94
C THR A 117 -24.06 8.46 14.64
N TYR A 118 -23.62 7.70 15.65
CA TYR A 118 -22.56 6.71 15.47
C TYR A 118 -22.94 5.64 14.45
N GLU A 119 -24.12 5.03 14.55
CA GLU A 119 -24.56 3.95 13.66
C GLU A 119 -24.91 4.49 12.26
N HIS A 120 -25.34 5.75 12.16
CA HIS A 120 -25.50 6.45 10.90
C HIS A 120 -24.17 6.60 10.15
N ILE A 121 -23.11 7.02 10.85
CA ILE A 121 -21.78 7.24 10.27
C ILE A 121 -21.05 5.92 10.06
N ARG A 122 -20.89 5.12 11.11
CA ARG A 122 -20.20 3.82 11.14
C ARG A 122 -21.15 2.66 10.79
N ARG A 123 -21.65 2.68 9.56
CA ARG A 123 -22.58 1.65 9.06
C ARG A 123 -22.05 0.24 9.31
N ARG A 124 -22.94 -0.64 9.79
CA ARG A 124 -22.72 -2.03 10.24
C ARG A 124 -22.07 -2.17 11.62
N ALA A 125 -21.80 -1.07 12.33
CA ALA A 125 -21.40 -1.14 13.72
C ALA A 125 -22.64 -1.11 14.64
N SER A 126 -22.45 -1.54 15.88
CA SER A 126 -23.41 -1.38 16.98
C SER A 126 -22.77 -0.52 18.07
N TYR A 127 -23.44 0.55 18.47
CA TYR A 127 -22.91 1.52 19.44
C TYR A 127 -22.59 0.84 20.79
N ASP A 128 -23.58 0.18 21.39
CA ASP A 128 -23.46 -0.43 22.72
C ASP A 128 -22.40 -1.53 22.73
N HIS A 129 -22.46 -2.43 21.76
CA HIS A 129 -21.52 -3.54 21.68
C HIS A 129 -20.08 -3.03 21.56
N THR A 130 -19.86 -2.01 20.73
CA THR A 130 -18.52 -1.43 20.56
C THR A 130 -18.02 -0.81 21.86
N LEU A 131 -18.84 -0.02 22.56
CA LEU A 131 -18.43 0.57 23.84
C LEU A 131 -18.22 -0.48 24.93
N GLU A 132 -19.03 -1.54 24.97
CA GLU A 132 -18.85 -2.68 25.87
C GLU A 132 -17.47 -3.31 25.67
N ARG A 133 -17.12 -3.67 24.42
CA ARG A 133 -15.84 -4.30 24.10
C ARG A 133 -14.65 -3.38 24.36
N VAL A 134 -14.79 -2.07 24.09
CA VAL A 134 -13.75 -1.07 24.40
C VAL A 134 -13.53 -0.92 25.91
N ARG A 135 -14.60 -0.89 26.72
CA ARG A 135 -14.49 -0.86 28.18
C ARG A 135 -13.83 -2.13 28.74
N LEU A 136 -14.20 -3.29 28.20
CA LEU A 136 -13.60 -4.57 28.57
C LEU A 136 -12.11 -4.64 28.21
N LEU A 137 -11.73 -4.17 27.01
CA LEU A 137 -10.32 -4.08 26.63
C LEU A 137 -9.57 -3.22 27.65
N LYS A 138 -10.04 -1.98 27.87
CA LYS A 138 -9.41 -1.03 28.79
C LYS A 138 -9.24 -1.57 30.21
N SER A 139 -10.22 -2.31 30.74
CA SER A 139 -10.15 -2.86 32.11
C SER A 139 -9.10 -3.96 32.28
N ARG A 140 -8.60 -4.55 31.20
CA ARG A 140 -7.59 -5.62 31.21
C ARG A 140 -6.18 -5.17 30.86
N MET A 141 -6.04 -4.00 30.25
CA MET A 141 -4.73 -3.48 29.84
C MET A 141 -3.91 -2.99 31.03
N ALA A 142 -2.59 -2.95 30.83
CA ALA A 142 -1.67 -2.34 31.78
C ALA A 142 -1.98 -0.84 32.03
N PRO A 143 -1.79 -0.33 33.27
CA PRO A 143 -1.99 1.09 33.57
C PRO A 143 -1.17 2.06 32.71
N ALA A 144 -0.01 1.62 32.22
CA ALA A 144 0.88 2.41 31.37
C ALA A 144 0.34 2.62 29.95
N THR A 145 -0.62 1.82 29.48
CA THR A 145 -1.22 1.97 28.15
C THR A 145 -1.97 3.30 28.05
N LEU A 146 -1.69 4.03 26.97
CA LEU A 146 -2.40 5.26 26.61
C LEU A 146 -3.60 4.94 25.71
N TYR A 147 -4.61 5.79 25.77
CA TYR A 147 -5.86 5.64 25.03
C TYR A 147 -6.22 6.92 24.31
N ALA A 148 -6.47 6.82 23.01
CA ALA A 148 -7.01 7.92 22.21
C ALA A 148 -8.28 7.50 21.48
N ALA A 149 -9.19 8.44 21.29
CA ALA A 149 -10.34 8.28 20.40
C ALA A 149 -10.15 9.16 19.16
N ASN A 150 -10.31 8.59 17.97
CA ASN A 150 -10.36 9.34 16.73
C ASN A 150 -11.83 9.58 16.36
N CYS A 151 -12.21 10.85 16.24
CA CYS A 151 -13.50 11.30 15.75
C CYS A 151 -13.31 12.13 14.48
N THR A 152 -13.74 11.57 13.35
CA THR A 152 -13.85 12.28 12.08
C THR A 152 -15.11 13.15 12.14
N VAL A 153 -14.91 14.47 12.15
CA VAL A 153 -16.00 15.44 12.25
C VAL A 153 -16.60 15.67 10.87
N MET A 154 -17.92 15.47 10.81
CA MET A 154 -18.77 15.47 9.65
C MET A 154 -19.99 16.36 9.93
N ARG A 155 -20.76 16.68 8.88
CA ARG A 155 -22.05 17.35 9.07
C ARG A 155 -22.92 16.63 10.10
N ALA A 156 -22.97 15.30 10.05
CA ALA A 156 -23.80 14.49 10.93
C ALA A 156 -23.45 14.55 12.43
N ASN A 157 -22.21 14.91 12.83
CA ASN A 157 -21.77 14.85 14.23
C ASN A 157 -21.11 16.13 14.75
N VAL A 158 -21.09 17.22 13.98
CA VAL A 158 -20.44 18.48 14.43
C VAL A 158 -21.03 19.03 15.73
N GLU A 159 -22.32 18.81 15.98
CA GLU A 159 -23.00 19.25 17.20
C GLU A 159 -22.71 18.34 18.42
N GLU A 160 -21.99 17.23 18.23
CA GLU A 160 -21.64 16.26 19.28
C GLU A 160 -20.19 16.37 19.74
N VAL A 161 -19.45 17.40 19.32
CA VAL A 161 -18.04 17.59 19.69
C VAL A 161 -17.85 17.61 21.21
N GLY A 162 -18.60 18.43 21.94
CA GLY A 162 -18.52 18.51 23.41
C GLY A 162 -18.95 17.21 24.10
N GLU A 163 -20.05 16.61 23.64
CA GLU A 163 -20.53 15.32 24.17
C GLU A 163 -19.51 14.20 23.97
N SER A 164 -18.80 14.22 22.84
CA SER A 164 -17.73 13.26 22.55
C SER A 164 -16.58 13.42 23.56
N VAL A 165 -16.18 14.65 23.90
CA VAL A 165 -15.16 14.88 24.94
C VAL A 165 -15.62 14.29 26.27
N ALA A 166 -16.86 14.56 26.67
CA ALA A 166 -17.41 14.06 27.94
C ALA A 166 -17.46 12.52 27.99
N LEU A 167 -17.95 11.87 26.92
CA LEU A 167 -18.03 10.41 26.82
C LEU A 167 -16.66 9.76 27.01
N TRP A 168 -15.65 10.25 26.30
CA TRP A 168 -14.32 9.64 26.34
C TRP A 168 -13.54 9.97 27.63
N ASP A 169 -13.78 11.14 28.23
CA ASP A 169 -13.26 11.48 29.57
C ASP A 169 -13.84 10.53 30.63
N GLU A 170 -15.15 10.25 30.59
CA GLU A 170 -15.85 9.35 31.52
C GLU A 170 -15.33 7.90 31.41
N ILE A 171 -15.09 7.41 30.19
CA ILE A 171 -14.49 6.09 29.97
C ILE A 171 -13.02 6.06 30.44
N GLY A 172 -12.39 7.23 30.62
CA GLY A 172 -11.01 7.36 31.08
C GLY A 172 -9.98 7.30 29.95
N PHE A 173 -10.31 7.84 28.77
CA PHE A 173 -9.35 8.03 27.67
C PHE A 173 -8.46 9.25 27.93
N ASP A 174 -7.26 9.26 27.35
CA ASP A 174 -6.25 10.31 27.57
C ASP A 174 -6.35 11.44 26.56
N GLN A 175 -6.86 11.13 25.37
CA GLN A 175 -7.02 12.09 24.30
C GLN A 175 -8.21 11.77 23.42
N ILE A 176 -8.90 12.80 22.96
CA ILE A 176 -9.80 12.71 21.80
C ILE A 176 -9.25 13.58 20.67
N ARG A 177 -9.22 13.04 19.47
CA ARG A 177 -8.70 13.69 18.26
C ARG A 177 -9.84 13.96 17.30
N PHE A 178 -10.07 15.24 17.02
CA PHE A 178 -11.04 15.69 16.04
C PHE A 178 -10.36 15.91 14.69
N ILE A 179 -10.76 15.10 13.72
CA ILE A 179 -10.20 15.08 12.37
C ILE A 179 -11.27 15.64 11.44
N ALA A 180 -10.97 16.70 10.70
CA ALA A 180 -11.88 17.18 9.68
C ALA A 180 -12.09 16.12 8.58
N MET A 181 -13.35 15.84 8.23
CA MET A 181 -13.65 14.93 7.13
C MET A 181 -13.04 15.42 5.81
N VAL A 182 -12.38 14.50 5.11
CA VAL A 182 -11.87 14.71 3.75
C VAL A 182 -12.82 14.04 2.75
N VAL A 183 -13.34 14.83 1.82
CA VAL A 183 -14.13 14.37 0.67
C VAL A 183 -13.22 13.69 -0.33
N ARG A 184 -13.49 12.41 -0.61
CA ARG A 184 -12.72 11.57 -1.54
C ARG A 184 -13.56 11.08 -2.73
N ASN A 185 -14.87 11.23 -2.66
CA ASN A 185 -15.83 10.83 -3.67
C ASN A 185 -17.01 11.82 -3.64
N PRO A 186 -17.61 12.23 -4.77
CA PRO A 186 -18.76 13.14 -4.81
C PRO A 186 -19.91 12.75 -3.86
N VAL A 187 -20.17 11.46 -3.66
CA VAL A 187 -21.24 11.00 -2.74
C VAL A 187 -20.99 11.35 -1.27
N MET A 188 -19.75 11.73 -0.92
CA MET A 188 -19.35 12.16 0.42
C MET A 188 -19.59 13.66 0.66
N GLU A 189 -19.83 14.46 -0.38
CA GLU A 189 -19.95 15.93 -0.27
C GLU A 189 -21.06 16.36 0.67
N ALA A 190 -22.17 15.61 0.71
CA ALA A 190 -23.29 15.87 1.62
C ALA A 190 -22.86 15.89 3.10
N GLU A 191 -21.85 15.11 3.45
CA GLU A 191 -21.31 15.01 4.82
C GLU A 191 -20.14 15.96 5.08
N SER A 192 -19.68 16.69 4.07
CA SER A 192 -18.55 17.62 4.19
C SER A 192 -18.79 18.62 5.30
N ILE A 193 -17.78 18.78 6.15
CA ILE A 193 -17.79 19.74 7.25
C ILE A 193 -17.43 21.16 6.79
N PHE A 194 -16.83 21.32 5.60
CA PHE A 194 -16.33 22.61 5.12
C PHE A 194 -17.39 23.73 5.07
N PRO A 195 -18.64 23.49 4.59
CA PRO A 195 -19.70 24.49 4.65
C PRO A 195 -20.10 24.89 6.08
N LEU A 196 -19.80 24.03 7.06
CA LEU A 196 -20.06 24.24 8.47
C LEU A 196 -18.78 24.54 9.27
N ARG A 197 -17.67 24.93 8.61
CA ARG A 197 -16.37 25.13 9.28
C ARG A 197 -16.42 26.11 10.45
N GLU A 198 -17.21 27.18 10.35
CA GLU A 198 -17.37 28.16 11.44
C GLU A 198 -18.07 27.52 12.65
N ARG A 199 -19.12 26.72 12.42
CA ARG A 199 -19.77 25.92 13.46
C ARG A 199 -18.81 24.90 14.07
N TYR A 200 -18.05 24.20 13.25
CA TYR A 200 -17.02 23.25 13.69
C TYR A 200 -15.97 23.90 14.59
N HIS A 201 -15.42 25.05 14.17
CA HIS A 201 -14.47 25.83 14.96
C HIS A 201 -15.07 26.30 16.29
N ALA A 202 -16.28 26.85 16.26
CA ALA A 202 -16.97 27.29 17.48
C ALA A 202 -17.24 26.13 18.46
N ASN A 203 -17.65 24.96 17.96
CA ASN A 203 -17.91 23.79 18.78
C ASN A 203 -16.61 23.22 19.39
N LEU A 204 -15.48 23.28 18.66
CA LEU A 204 -14.17 22.91 19.20
C LEU A 204 -13.70 23.88 20.30
N ASP A 205 -13.84 25.19 20.08
CA ASP A 205 -13.44 26.19 21.07
C ASP A 205 -14.31 26.07 22.34
N ALA A 206 -15.63 25.93 22.20
CA ALA A 206 -16.54 25.75 23.33
C ALA A 206 -16.21 24.47 24.14
N ALA A 207 -15.94 23.35 23.45
CA ALA A 207 -15.55 22.11 24.13
C ALA A 207 -14.19 22.22 24.82
N ALA A 208 -13.24 22.96 24.24
CA ALA A 208 -11.95 23.23 24.84
C ALA A 208 -12.06 24.14 26.08
N GLU A 209 -12.90 25.18 26.04
CA GLU A 209 -13.20 26.01 27.21
C GLU A 209 -13.82 25.18 28.34
N GLU A 210 -14.79 24.32 28.04
CA GLU A 210 -15.38 23.43 29.05
C GLU A 210 -14.35 22.46 29.64
N LEU A 211 -13.51 21.85 28.80
CA LEU A 211 -12.42 20.96 29.22
C LEU A 211 -11.49 21.66 30.21
N ILE A 212 -11.12 22.92 29.94
CA ILE A 212 -10.27 23.74 30.81
C ILE A 212 -11.01 24.08 32.10
N ALA A 213 -12.24 24.60 32.00
CA ALA A 213 -13.04 25.04 33.15
C ALA A 213 -13.30 23.90 34.14
N ARG A 214 -13.61 22.71 33.63
CA ARG A 214 -13.86 21.52 34.46
C ARG A 214 -12.59 20.78 34.88
N ARG A 215 -11.40 21.23 34.47
CA ARG A 215 -10.11 20.57 34.73
C ARG A 215 -10.13 19.08 34.34
N ARG A 216 -10.74 18.73 33.21
CA ARG A 216 -10.87 17.35 32.76
C ARG A 216 -9.51 16.71 32.52
N ARG A 217 -9.40 15.40 32.73
CA ARG A 217 -8.13 14.69 32.59
C ARG A 217 -7.77 14.49 31.11
N ILE A 218 -8.77 14.23 30.27
CA ILE A 218 -8.60 14.06 28.82
C ILE A 218 -8.01 15.33 28.17
N SER A 219 -7.27 15.14 27.08
CA SER A 219 -6.82 16.21 26.19
C SER A 219 -7.59 16.19 24.86
N MET A 220 -7.69 17.34 24.19
CA MET A 220 -8.28 17.43 22.85
C MET A 220 -7.20 17.73 21.82
N ALA A 221 -7.27 17.10 20.65
CA ALA A 221 -6.37 17.42 19.53
C ALA A 221 -7.17 17.74 18.26
N SER A 222 -6.77 18.79 17.54
CA SER A 222 -7.29 19.15 16.23
C SER A 222 -6.29 20.08 15.53
N PRO A 223 -6.09 19.96 14.20
CA PRO A 223 -5.28 20.93 13.44
C PRO A 223 -5.78 22.38 13.64
N TYR A 224 -7.08 22.57 13.86
CA TYR A 224 -7.70 23.87 14.09
C TYR A 224 -7.08 24.63 15.29
N PHE A 225 -6.61 23.94 16.33
CA PHE A 225 -6.09 24.62 17.51
C PHE A 225 -4.80 25.40 17.24
N HIS A 226 -4.10 25.15 16.12
CA HIS A 226 -3.00 26.01 15.70
C HIS A 226 -3.43 27.47 15.47
N GLN A 227 -4.67 27.68 15.01
CA GLN A 227 -5.23 28.98 14.64
C GLN A 227 -6.36 29.44 15.57
N SER A 228 -6.74 28.64 16.57
CA SER A 228 -7.77 29.01 17.55
C SER A 228 -7.37 30.26 18.33
N ARG A 229 -8.36 31.12 18.61
CA ARG A 229 -8.18 32.31 19.44
C ARG A 229 -7.97 31.96 20.92
N LEU A 230 -8.27 30.73 21.33
CA LEU A 230 -7.97 30.23 22.69
C LEU A 230 -6.49 30.33 23.05
N ARG A 231 -5.59 30.41 22.06
CA ARG A 231 -4.16 30.65 22.31
C ARG A 231 -3.87 32.01 22.92
N LEU A 232 -4.75 33.00 22.69
CA LEU A 232 -4.62 34.35 23.25
C LEU A 232 -5.12 34.41 24.70
N THR A 233 -6.16 33.64 25.02
CA THR A 233 -6.78 33.62 26.36
C THR A 233 -6.21 32.52 27.27
N HIS A 234 -5.70 31.44 26.70
CA HIS A 234 -5.15 30.27 27.40
C HIS A 234 -3.82 29.77 26.78
N PRO A 235 -2.77 30.62 26.69
CA PRO A 235 -1.52 30.29 26.00
C PRO A 235 -0.83 29.01 26.53
N ASP A 236 -0.91 28.75 27.83
CA ASP A 236 -0.30 27.57 28.46
C ASP A 236 -1.14 26.29 28.34
N LYS A 237 -2.38 26.40 27.84
CA LYS A 237 -3.31 25.28 27.67
C LYS A 237 -3.36 24.79 26.24
N VAL A 238 -2.98 25.60 25.27
CA VAL A 238 -2.99 25.25 23.85
C VAL A 238 -1.55 25.04 23.36
N VAL A 239 -1.11 23.78 23.35
CA VAL A 239 0.25 23.37 22.98
C VAL A 239 0.22 22.74 21.59
N GLY A 240 0.59 23.54 20.58
CA GLY A 240 0.51 23.10 19.17
C GLY A 240 -0.95 22.81 18.76
N PRO A 241 -1.27 21.61 18.26
CA PRO A 241 -2.64 21.22 17.92
C PRO A 241 -3.42 20.63 19.11
N VAL A 242 -2.88 20.67 20.34
CA VAL A 242 -3.45 19.99 21.52
C VAL A 242 -3.90 21.00 22.56
N VAL A 243 -5.10 20.82 23.10
CA VAL A 243 -5.60 21.52 24.28
C VAL A 243 -5.57 20.60 25.49
N VAL A 244 -5.03 21.10 26.59
CA VAL A 244 -5.03 20.45 27.91
C VAL A 244 -5.71 21.33 28.95
N SER A 245 -6.26 20.73 30.00
CA SER A 245 -6.96 21.48 31.04
C SER A 245 -6.05 22.05 32.12
N GLY A 246 -4.80 21.56 32.22
CA GLY A 246 -3.92 21.77 33.37
C GLY A 246 -4.16 20.82 34.54
N ASN A 247 -4.96 19.77 34.34
CA ASN A 247 -5.01 18.65 35.27
C ASN A 247 -3.64 17.93 35.30
N PRO A 248 -3.05 17.71 36.49
CA PRO A 248 -1.74 17.04 36.61
C PRO A 248 -1.76 15.57 36.12
N ASP A 249 -2.93 14.93 36.09
CA ASP A 249 -3.11 13.55 35.64
C ASP A 249 -3.30 13.43 34.12
N THR A 250 -3.28 14.56 33.39
CA THR A 250 -3.32 14.56 31.92
C THR A 250 -2.04 13.93 31.37
N ARG A 251 -2.20 12.81 30.66
CA ARG A 251 -1.10 12.09 30.03
C ARG A 251 -0.84 12.60 28.63
N LYS A 252 0.44 12.85 28.29
CA LYS A 252 0.84 13.29 26.95
C LYS A 252 0.93 12.09 26.00
N ILE A 253 0.39 12.25 24.80
CA ILE A 253 0.51 11.25 23.73
C ILE A 253 1.45 11.79 22.65
N ALA A 254 2.52 11.05 22.37
CA ALA A 254 3.43 11.31 21.25
C ALA A 254 2.79 10.90 19.91
N GLU A 255 3.08 11.66 18.85
CA GLU A 255 2.58 11.43 17.48
C GLU A 255 3.69 10.79 16.66
N LEU A 256 3.93 9.48 16.85
CA LEU A 256 5.14 8.82 16.34
C LEU A 256 5.39 9.01 14.84
N ARG A 257 4.32 9.06 14.02
CA ARG A 257 4.46 9.37 12.60
C ARG A 257 5.14 10.71 12.39
N ALA A 258 4.62 11.79 12.98
CA ALA A 258 5.21 13.11 12.85
C ALA A 258 6.57 13.20 13.56
N ASP A 259 6.65 12.71 14.80
CA ASP A 259 7.83 12.83 15.66
C ASP A 259 9.08 12.14 15.06
N TYR A 260 8.88 10.98 14.43
CA TYR A 260 9.99 10.24 13.82
C TYR A 260 10.23 10.57 12.35
N GLN A 261 9.24 11.07 11.62
CA GLN A 261 9.37 11.27 10.16
C GLN A 261 9.50 12.73 9.73
N LEU A 262 9.10 13.73 10.51
CA LEU A 262 9.30 15.14 10.14
C LEU A 262 10.65 15.65 10.66
N GLY A 263 11.38 16.45 9.88
CA GLY A 263 12.65 17.05 10.27
C GLY A 263 13.77 16.81 9.24
N ALA A 264 14.96 17.35 9.48
CA ALA A 264 16.08 17.21 8.54
C ALA A 264 16.51 15.74 8.38
N GLY A 265 16.45 15.21 7.15
CA GLY A 265 16.95 13.88 6.77
C GLY A 265 18.33 13.97 6.09
N PRO A 266 19.10 12.87 6.03
CA PRO A 266 20.40 12.85 5.35
C PRO A 266 20.28 13.23 3.87
N GLY A 267 20.91 14.33 3.46
CA GLY A 267 20.90 14.80 2.07
C GLY A 267 19.54 15.30 1.56
N MET A 268 18.49 15.28 2.39
CA MET A 268 17.15 15.68 1.98
C MET A 268 17.00 17.20 1.93
N THR A 269 16.39 17.69 0.84
CA THR A 269 16.01 19.11 0.69
C THR A 269 14.70 19.45 1.42
N TRP A 270 13.86 18.44 1.64
CA TRP A 270 12.60 18.56 2.39
C TRP A 270 12.76 18.03 3.81
N PRO A 271 12.05 18.60 4.82
CA PRO A 271 12.16 18.17 6.20
C PRO A 271 11.39 16.86 6.44
N CYS A 272 11.84 15.77 5.80
CA CYS A 272 11.33 14.42 5.94
C CYS A 272 12.49 13.43 6.21
N ARG A 273 12.33 12.64 7.26
CA ARG A 273 13.22 11.56 7.73
C ARG A 273 12.69 10.15 7.40
N SER A 274 11.49 10.06 6.84
CA SER A 274 10.78 8.80 6.56
C SER A 274 11.63 7.71 5.90
N PRO A 275 12.50 7.98 4.88
CA PRO A 275 13.31 6.93 4.25
C PRO A 275 14.30 6.21 5.18
N TRP A 276 14.58 6.77 6.37
CA TRP A 276 15.49 6.21 7.38
C TRP A 276 14.81 5.89 8.71
N THR A 277 13.59 6.34 8.94
CA THR A 277 12.92 6.17 10.23
C THR A 277 11.62 5.38 10.15
N PHE A 278 11.11 5.14 8.94
CA PHE A 278 9.81 4.53 8.73
C PHE A 278 9.82 3.49 7.61
N ALA A 279 9.13 2.38 7.85
CA ALA A 279 8.73 1.43 6.82
C ALA A 279 7.26 1.07 6.97
N ARG A 280 6.63 0.68 5.87
CA ARG A 280 5.29 0.08 5.87
C ARG A 280 5.35 -1.35 5.36
N ILE A 281 4.55 -2.24 5.94
CA ILE A 281 4.43 -3.64 5.56
C ILE A 281 2.98 -3.90 5.15
N LEU A 282 2.80 -4.37 3.93
CA LEU A 282 1.48 -4.68 3.37
C LEU A 282 1.08 -6.13 3.67
N PRO A 283 -0.21 -6.51 3.51
CA PRO A 283 -0.66 -7.89 3.73
C PRO A 283 0.02 -8.93 2.83
N THR A 284 0.56 -8.49 1.69
CA THR A 284 1.38 -9.32 0.80
C THR A 284 2.79 -9.51 1.32
N GLY A 285 3.16 -9.04 2.51
CA GLY A 285 4.54 -9.09 3.00
C GLY A 285 5.49 -8.13 2.28
N ASP A 286 4.99 -7.33 1.33
CA ASP A 286 5.80 -6.28 0.70
C ASP A 286 6.20 -5.26 1.76
N VAL A 287 7.48 -4.90 1.76
CA VAL A 287 8.04 -3.85 2.62
C VAL A 287 8.24 -2.61 1.75
N GLU A 288 7.60 -1.52 2.16
CA GLU A 288 7.72 -0.22 1.55
C GLU A 288 8.66 0.68 2.35
N LEU A 289 9.59 1.35 1.67
CA LEU A 289 10.19 2.58 2.18
C LEU A 289 9.24 3.75 1.97
N CYS A 290 9.19 4.62 2.97
CA CYS A 290 8.18 5.67 3.05
C CYS A 290 6.78 5.03 2.97
N PHE A 291 5.90 5.56 2.11
CA PHE A 291 4.54 5.06 1.91
C PHE A 291 4.28 4.75 0.42
N LYS A 292 5.35 4.39 -0.33
CA LYS A 292 5.30 4.40 -1.80
C LYS A 292 6.18 3.38 -2.49
N PHE A 293 7.38 3.11 -1.98
CA PHE A 293 8.38 2.37 -2.73
C PHE A 293 8.58 0.98 -2.15
N VAL A 294 8.10 -0.05 -2.85
CA VAL A 294 8.36 -1.44 -2.47
C VAL A 294 9.85 -1.74 -2.65
N VAL A 295 10.50 -2.23 -1.59
CA VAL A 295 11.95 -2.49 -1.55
C VAL A 295 12.29 -3.96 -1.28
N GLY A 296 11.29 -4.80 -1.01
CA GLY A 296 11.45 -6.23 -0.84
C GLY A 296 10.20 -6.89 -0.26
N ASN A 297 10.27 -8.20 0.01
CA ASN A 297 9.16 -8.98 0.53
C ASN A 297 9.59 -9.92 1.68
N LEU A 298 8.82 -9.92 2.78
CA LEU A 298 9.09 -10.73 3.98
C LEU A 298 8.96 -12.24 3.77
N ARG A 299 8.29 -12.67 2.69
CA ARG A 299 8.26 -14.09 2.31
C ARG A 299 9.62 -14.59 1.84
N GLU A 300 10.46 -13.70 1.33
CA GLU A 300 11.75 -14.03 0.73
C GLU A 300 12.90 -13.82 1.72
N ARG A 301 12.87 -12.70 2.46
CA ARG A 301 14.00 -12.24 3.27
C ARG A 301 13.55 -11.71 4.64
N ALA A 302 14.47 -11.65 5.60
CA ALA A 302 14.18 -10.98 6.87
C ALA A 302 14.05 -9.47 6.66
N PHE A 303 13.33 -8.78 7.55
CA PHE A 303 13.10 -7.34 7.40
C PHE A 303 14.41 -6.55 7.32
N LYS A 304 15.40 -6.87 8.16
CA LYS A 304 16.69 -6.18 8.19
C LYS A 304 17.43 -6.29 6.85
N ASP A 305 17.42 -7.46 6.22
CA ASP A 305 18.06 -7.69 4.92
C ASP A 305 17.42 -6.85 3.82
N ILE A 306 16.11 -6.62 3.92
CA ILE A 306 15.38 -5.75 2.99
C ILE A 306 15.71 -4.28 3.27
N TRP A 307 15.68 -3.88 4.54
CA TRP A 307 15.91 -2.49 4.97
C TRP A 307 17.32 -1.97 4.64
N PHE A 308 18.33 -2.83 4.72
CA PHE A 308 19.72 -2.54 4.35
C PHE A 308 20.08 -2.99 2.92
N GLY A 309 19.13 -3.53 2.17
CA GLY A 309 19.35 -4.05 0.83
C GLY A 309 19.59 -2.98 -0.24
N GLU A 310 20.01 -3.43 -1.41
CA GLU A 310 20.31 -2.57 -2.56
C GLU A 310 19.09 -1.75 -3.02
N ALA A 311 17.89 -2.36 -3.07
CA ALA A 311 16.66 -1.66 -3.45
C ALA A 311 16.31 -0.51 -2.50
N ALA A 312 16.43 -0.73 -1.18
CA ALA A 312 16.23 0.32 -0.18
C ALA A 312 17.27 1.44 -0.31
N THR A 313 18.52 1.08 -0.60
CA THR A 313 19.60 2.04 -0.85
C THR A 313 19.35 2.88 -2.10
N ALA A 314 18.90 2.26 -3.19
CA ALA A 314 18.56 2.93 -4.43
C ALA A 314 17.42 3.93 -4.24
N VAL A 315 16.36 3.56 -3.52
CA VAL A 315 15.26 4.47 -3.20
C VAL A 315 15.72 5.66 -2.36
N ARG A 316 16.58 5.45 -1.35
CA ARG A 316 17.15 6.56 -0.54
C ARG A 316 17.96 7.53 -1.39
N ALA A 317 18.78 7.02 -2.31
CA ALA A 317 19.52 7.87 -3.25
C ALA A 317 18.58 8.65 -4.18
N ARG A 318 17.52 7.99 -4.67
CA ARG A 318 16.50 8.58 -5.55
C ARG A 318 15.78 9.76 -4.89
N VAL A 319 15.29 9.60 -3.65
CA VAL A 319 14.56 10.67 -2.96
C VAL A 319 15.43 11.86 -2.55
N ILE A 320 16.76 11.67 -2.46
CA ILE A 320 17.72 12.75 -2.29
C ILE A 320 17.89 13.52 -3.61
N ALA A 321 18.04 12.80 -4.72
CA ALA A 321 18.32 13.39 -6.03
C ALA A 321 17.09 14.07 -6.66
N GLU A 322 15.91 13.46 -6.55
CA GLU A 322 14.66 13.92 -7.18
C GLU A 322 13.82 14.76 -6.21
N THR A 323 13.98 16.08 -6.25
CA THR A 323 13.34 17.02 -5.30
C THR A 323 11.83 17.17 -5.46
N THR A 324 11.23 16.59 -6.51
CA THR A 324 9.79 16.63 -6.80
C THR A 324 8.99 15.51 -6.12
N ILE A 325 9.65 14.44 -5.65
CA ILE A 325 8.97 13.28 -5.05
C ILE A 325 8.25 13.65 -3.75
N CYS A 326 8.95 14.30 -2.82
CA CYS A 326 8.44 14.63 -1.49
C CYS A 326 7.27 15.62 -1.49
N PRO A 327 7.28 16.74 -2.24
CA PRO A 327 6.17 17.69 -2.25
C PRO A 327 4.89 17.11 -2.87
N ALA A 328 5.02 16.11 -3.75
CA ALA A 328 3.89 15.40 -4.35
C ALA A 328 3.38 14.21 -3.49
N CYS A 329 3.95 13.98 -2.31
CA CYS A 329 3.60 12.84 -1.45
C CYS A 329 2.37 13.15 -0.57
N ASP A 330 1.24 12.49 -0.84
CA ASP A 330 0.02 12.60 -0.02
C ASP A 330 0.26 12.23 1.45
N HIS A 331 1.08 11.22 1.72
CA HIS A 331 1.42 10.84 3.10
C HIS A 331 2.14 11.98 3.82
N TYR A 332 3.09 12.65 3.16
CA TYR A 332 3.79 13.81 3.73
C TYR A 332 2.81 14.97 3.98
N ARG A 333 1.93 15.26 3.00
CA ARG A 333 0.98 16.37 3.09
C ARG A 333 -0.10 16.16 4.15
N PHE A 334 -0.72 14.99 4.20
CA PHE A 334 -1.93 14.75 5.00
C PHE A 334 -1.70 13.91 6.25
N CYS A 335 -0.73 12.99 6.24
CA CYS A 335 -0.48 12.12 7.38
C CYS A 335 0.63 12.66 8.29
N LEU A 336 1.74 13.14 7.72
CA LEU A 336 2.85 13.68 8.51
C LEU A 336 2.57 15.14 8.92
N ARG A 337 2.09 15.95 7.98
CA ARG A 337 1.74 17.36 8.21
C ARG A 337 0.25 17.57 8.50
N GLY A 338 -0.45 16.55 8.99
CA GLY A 338 -1.88 16.63 9.30
C GLY A 338 -2.24 17.77 10.28
N SER A 339 -1.36 18.07 11.23
CA SER A 339 -1.53 19.21 12.15
C SER A 339 -1.37 20.58 11.49
N ALA A 340 -0.71 20.65 10.33
CA ALA A 340 -0.52 21.88 9.57
C ALA A 340 -1.59 22.08 8.47
N ILE A 341 -2.68 21.30 8.51
CA ILE A 341 -3.82 21.45 7.60
C ILE A 341 -4.51 22.79 7.91
N ALA A 342 -4.62 23.65 6.90
CA ALA A 342 -5.35 24.91 6.98
C ALA A 342 -6.86 24.62 6.94
N THR A 343 -7.55 24.77 8.07
CA THR A 343 -8.98 24.38 8.17
C THR A 343 -9.93 25.41 7.56
N ASP A 344 -9.41 26.53 7.07
CA ASP A 344 -10.11 27.55 6.29
C ASP A 344 -9.95 27.36 4.76
N ASP A 345 -8.98 26.57 4.32
CA ASP A 345 -8.73 26.26 2.90
C ASP A 345 -9.64 25.10 2.42
N PRO A 346 -10.52 25.29 1.43
CA PRO A 346 -11.31 24.21 0.85
C PRO A 346 -10.47 23.03 0.34
N ALA A 347 -9.25 23.27 -0.15
CA ALA A 347 -8.36 22.22 -0.66
C ALA A 347 -7.88 21.27 0.44
N SER A 348 -8.02 21.64 1.71
CA SER A 348 -7.76 20.76 2.87
C SER A 348 -8.84 19.70 3.08
N TYR A 349 -10.03 19.93 2.54
CA TYR A 349 -11.20 19.05 2.70
C TYR A 349 -11.48 18.19 1.48
N VAL A 350 -10.70 18.35 0.43
CA VAL A 350 -10.82 17.57 -0.80
C VAL A 350 -9.51 16.83 -1.01
N ALA A 351 -9.56 15.50 -0.93
CA ALA A 351 -8.42 14.74 -1.40
C ALA A 351 -8.33 14.94 -2.92
N PRO A 352 -7.12 15.06 -3.50
CA PRO A 352 -6.99 14.87 -4.95
C PRO A 352 -7.71 13.56 -5.31
N PRO A 353 -8.47 13.52 -6.43
CA PRO A 353 -9.28 12.36 -6.77
C PRO A 353 -8.43 11.12 -6.59
N THR A 354 -8.86 10.19 -5.72
CA THR A 354 -8.17 8.91 -5.56
C THR A 354 -7.96 8.39 -6.96
N ALA A 355 -6.69 8.31 -7.38
CA ALA A 355 -6.36 8.04 -8.77
C ALA A 355 -7.26 6.90 -9.22
N ALA A 356 -8.12 7.18 -10.20
CA ALA A 356 -9.07 6.19 -10.68
C ALA A 356 -8.29 4.89 -10.89
N PRO A 357 -8.86 3.74 -10.49
CA PRO A 357 -8.17 2.47 -10.68
C PRO A 357 -7.68 2.43 -12.13
N PRO A 358 -6.44 1.95 -12.35
CA PRO A 358 -5.84 1.95 -13.67
C PRO A 358 -6.82 1.36 -14.67
N ARG A 359 -7.26 2.19 -15.61
CA ARG A 359 -8.28 1.80 -16.57
C ARG A 359 -7.60 1.38 -17.84
N LEU A 360 -7.80 0.16 -18.30
CA LEU A 360 -7.42 -0.22 -19.66
C LEU A 360 -8.14 0.70 -20.64
N VAL A 361 -7.37 1.45 -21.43
CA VAL A 361 -7.88 2.36 -22.46
C VAL A 361 -8.01 1.59 -23.77
N GLU A 362 -6.93 0.93 -24.18
CA GLU A 362 -6.89 0.10 -25.38
C GLU A 362 -5.69 -0.86 -25.36
N THR A 363 -5.65 -1.78 -26.31
CA THR A 363 -4.48 -2.64 -26.57
C THR A 363 -3.92 -2.31 -27.95
N VAL A 364 -2.62 -2.04 -28.03
CA VAL A 364 -1.89 -1.76 -29.28
C VAL A 364 -0.79 -2.83 -29.43
N GLY A 365 -1.04 -3.80 -30.31
CA GLY A 365 -0.16 -4.96 -30.53
C GLY A 365 0.21 -5.70 -29.24
N ALA A 366 1.51 -5.70 -28.91
CA ALA A 366 2.03 -6.33 -27.70
C ALA A 366 1.83 -5.53 -26.40
N HIS A 367 1.24 -4.33 -26.44
CA HIS A 367 1.08 -3.46 -25.26
C HIS A 367 -0.38 -3.21 -24.90
N ASN A 368 -0.67 -3.20 -23.59
CA ASN A 368 -1.89 -2.65 -23.02
C ASN A 368 -1.62 -1.19 -22.64
N ILE A 369 -2.42 -0.26 -23.14
CA ILE A 369 -2.36 1.15 -22.72
C ILE A 369 -3.41 1.36 -21.64
N ILE A 370 -2.96 1.70 -20.44
CA ILE A 370 -3.82 2.06 -19.31
C ILE A 370 -3.80 3.56 -19.07
N SER A 371 -4.87 4.10 -18.51
CA SER A 371 -4.90 5.45 -17.93
C SER A 371 -4.76 5.32 -16.42
N TRP A 372 -3.78 6.01 -15.85
CA TRP A 372 -3.50 5.97 -14.43
C TRP A 372 -2.85 7.28 -13.97
N ARG A 373 -3.35 7.86 -12.88
CA ARG A 373 -2.83 9.12 -12.28
C ARG A 373 -2.67 10.28 -13.28
N GLY A 374 -3.62 10.42 -14.21
CA GLY A 374 -3.60 11.49 -15.22
C GLY A 374 -2.59 11.27 -16.37
N ARG A 375 -1.96 10.09 -16.44
CA ARG A 375 -1.03 9.70 -17.51
C ARG A 375 -1.53 8.46 -18.25
N TYR A 376 -0.89 8.16 -19.37
CA TYR A 376 -1.07 6.94 -20.14
C TYR A 376 0.18 6.08 -20.06
N VAL A 377 0.01 4.83 -19.63
CA VAL A 377 1.09 3.86 -19.49
C VAL A 377 0.87 2.74 -20.49
N ALA A 378 1.80 2.59 -21.44
CA ALA A 378 1.85 1.43 -22.33
C ALA A 378 2.68 0.33 -21.65
N LEU A 379 2.00 -0.73 -21.20
CA LEU A 379 2.58 -1.88 -20.53
C LEU A 379 2.65 -3.07 -21.49
N PRO A 380 3.82 -3.70 -21.70
CA PRO A 380 3.91 -4.93 -22.46
C PRO A 380 3.05 -6.02 -21.84
N ARG A 381 2.26 -6.70 -22.66
CA ARG A 381 1.42 -7.83 -22.25
C ARG A 381 2.25 -9.03 -21.78
N GLY A 382 3.52 -9.10 -22.22
CA GLY A 382 4.48 -10.12 -21.79
C GLY A 382 4.95 -9.97 -20.34
N LEU A 383 4.74 -8.81 -19.70
CA LEU A 383 5.11 -8.60 -18.29
C LEU A 383 4.27 -9.42 -17.30
N GLY A 384 3.14 -9.99 -17.74
CA GLY A 384 2.18 -10.64 -16.86
C GLY A 384 1.37 -9.62 -16.04
N THR A 385 0.92 -10.04 -14.86
CA THR A 385 0.12 -9.18 -13.97
C THR A 385 1.01 -8.10 -13.35
N VAL A 386 0.76 -6.84 -13.70
CA VAL A 386 1.46 -5.69 -13.12
C VAL A 386 0.52 -4.97 -12.15
N ASP A 387 0.87 -4.96 -10.87
CA ASP A 387 0.24 -4.07 -9.90
C ASP A 387 0.87 -2.68 -10.03
N VAL A 388 0.21 -1.83 -10.79
CA VAL A 388 0.69 -0.48 -11.09
C VAL A 388 0.71 0.44 -9.87
N HIS A 389 0.04 0.08 -8.78
CA HIS A 389 0.15 0.82 -7.52
C HIS A 389 1.47 0.56 -6.79
N ARG A 390 2.11 -0.58 -7.07
CA ARG A 390 3.33 -1.05 -6.39
C ARG A 390 4.58 -1.04 -7.27
N ALA A 391 4.38 -1.18 -8.58
CA ALA A 391 5.48 -1.20 -9.52
C ALA A 391 6.07 0.20 -9.74
N ASP A 392 7.40 0.30 -9.72
CA ASP A 392 8.10 1.44 -10.29
C ASP A 392 8.00 1.35 -11.81
N LEU A 393 6.90 1.87 -12.37
CA LEU A 393 6.55 1.71 -13.79
C LEU A 393 7.64 2.22 -14.74
N GLU A 394 8.48 3.17 -14.30
CA GLU A 394 9.59 3.72 -15.08
C GLU A 394 10.74 2.71 -15.25
N SER A 395 10.85 1.77 -14.32
CA SER A 395 11.88 0.72 -14.34
C SER A 395 11.44 -0.55 -15.08
N LEU A 396 10.15 -0.67 -15.42
CA LEU A 396 9.64 -1.87 -16.10
C LEU A 396 10.13 -1.90 -17.55
N PRO A 397 10.66 -3.04 -18.02
CA PRO A 397 11.19 -3.13 -19.37
C PRO A 397 10.08 -2.87 -20.39
N ASP A 398 10.45 -2.17 -21.46
CA ASP A 398 9.57 -1.85 -22.59
C ASP A 398 8.26 -1.13 -22.20
N THR A 399 8.23 -0.49 -21.02
CA THR A 399 7.09 0.28 -20.53
C THR A 399 7.26 1.76 -20.86
N PHE A 400 6.20 2.39 -21.37
CA PHE A 400 6.23 3.80 -21.77
C PHE A 400 5.20 4.60 -21.00
N ILE A 401 5.63 5.63 -20.27
CA ILE A 401 4.77 6.55 -19.55
C ILE A 401 4.72 7.87 -20.31
N THR A 402 3.51 8.32 -20.65
CA THR A 402 3.30 9.52 -21.46
C THR A 402 2.12 10.34 -20.94
N ASP A 403 2.11 11.63 -21.27
CA ASP A 403 1.03 12.53 -20.84
C ASP A 403 -0.20 12.49 -21.77
N THR A 404 -0.09 11.91 -22.97
CA THR A 404 -1.21 11.83 -23.93
C THR A 404 -1.38 10.43 -24.53
N LEU A 405 -2.63 10.04 -24.81
CA LEU A 405 -2.94 8.75 -25.43
C LEU A 405 -2.25 8.59 -26.79
N THR A 406 -2.15 9.68 -27.56
CA THR A 406 -1.47 9.70 -28.87
C THR A 406 0.01 9.36 -28.74
N ALA A 407 0.68 9.87 -27.70
CA ALA A 407 2.08 9.55 -27.43
C ALA A 407 2.25 8.09 -26.99
N ALA A 408 1.40 7.58 -26.08
CA ALA A 408 1.43 6.17 -25.68
C ALA A 408 1.21 5.23 -26.88
N ARG A 409 0.24 5.54 -27.76
CA ARG A 409 -0.01 4.79 -29.01
C ARG A 409 1.20 4.80 -29.93
N ARG A 410 1.85 5.95 -30.09
CA ARG A 410 3.05 6.08 -30.93
C ARG A 410 4.19 5.25 -30.35
N ALA A 411 4.48 5.37 -29.05
CA ALA A 411 5.53 4.60 -28.40
C ALA A 411 5.32 3.08 -28.52
N ALA A 412 4.08 2.60 -28.31
CA ALA A 412 3.73 1.20 -28.51
C ALA A 412 3.91 0.76 -29.97
N ARG A 413 3.46 1.56 -30.95
CA ARG A 413 3.64 1.27 -32.39
C ARG A 413 5.09 1.32 -32.84
N ASP A 414 5.88 2.25 -32.32
CA ASP A 414 7.30 2.36 -32.65
C ASP A 414 8.08 1.19 -32.02
N TRP A 415 7.69 0.75 -30.82
CA TRP A 415 8.22 -0.48 -30.25
C TRP A 415 7.85 -1.70 -31.10
N ILE A 416 6.60 -1.81 -31.55
CA ILE A 416 6.14 -2.84 -32.49
C ILE A 416 6.95 -2.80 -33.79
N ALA A 417 7.11 -1.64 -34.42
CA ALA A 417 7.88 -1.51 -35.66
C ALA A 417 9.35 -1.91 -35.49
N ARG A 418 9.91 -1.73 -34.28
CA ARG A 418 11.29 -2.13 -33.95
C ARG A 418 11.42 -3.60 -33.54
N ASN A 419 10.37 -4.23 -33.00
CA ASN A 419 10.44 -5.55 -32.36
C ASN A 419 9.54 -6.64 -32.99
N GLU A 420 8.45 -6.29 -33.69
CA GLU A 420 7.55 -7.22 -34.41
C GLU A 420 7.98 -7.47 -35.87
N LEU A 421 9.25 -7.80 -36.10
CA LEU A 421 9.63 -8.66 -37.23
C LEU A 421 9.37 -10.13 -36.84
N SER A 422 8.09 -10.48 -36.66
CA SER A 422 7.65 -11.85 -36.35
C SER A 422 6.29 -12.14 -36.99
N ALA A 423 6.24 -12.20 -38.31
CA ALA A 423 5.22 -13.02 -38.97
C ALA A 423 5.40 -14.49 -38.51
N PRO A 424 4.30 -15.27 -38.40
CA PRO A 424 4.42 -16.69 -38.04
C PRO A 424 5.36 -17.40 -39.02
N PRO A 425 6.08 -18.46 -38.57
CA PRO A 425 6.99 -19.19 -39.43
C PRO A 425 6.31 -19.62 -40.73
N ARG A 426 6.82 -19.15 -41.86
CA ARG A 426 6.26 -19.45 -43.18
C ARG A 426 6.92 -20.72 -43.71
N PHE A 427 6.15 -21.79 -43.82
CA PHE A 427 6.59 -22.98 -44.55
C PHE A 427 6.88 -22.63 -46.02
N LEU A 428 8.01 -23.10 -46.53
CA LEU A 428 8.43 -22.85 -47.91
C LEU A 428 8.24 -24.13 -48.73
N GLU A 429 8.92 -25.21 -48.35
CA GLU A 429 8.84 -26.51 -49.02
C GLU A 429 9.47 -27.62 -48.17
N SER A 430 9.44 -28.86 -48.66
CA SER A 430 10.18 -29.98 -48.10
C SER A 430 11.29 -30.43 -49.05
N VAL A 431 12.50 -30.61 -48.54
CA VAL A 431 13.66 -31.13 -49.28
C VAL A 431 14.20 -32.35 -48.55
N GLY A 432 14.04 -33.53 -49.15
CA GLY A 432 14.40 -34.80 -48.52
C GLY A 432 13.67 -35.01 -47.18
N ALA A 433 14.44 -35.20 -46.10
CA ALA A 433 13.91 -35.40 -44.75
C ALA A 433 13.69 -34.10 -43.96
N TYR A 434 13.76 -32.93 -44.60
CA TYR A 434 13.65 -31.62 -43.95
C TYR A 434 12.47 -30.80 -44.47
N ASN A 435 11.88 -30.00 -43.58
CA ASN A 435 10.93 -28.94 -43.91
C ASN A 435 11.66 -27.59 -43.83
N LEU A 436 11.60 -26.81 -44.90
CA LEU A 436 12.18 -25.47 -44.99
C LEU A 436 11.16 -24.43 -44.55
N VAL A 437 11.56 -23.59 -43.61
CA VAL A 437 10.70 -22.58 -42.99
C VAL A 437 11.43 -21.25 -42.91
N GLN A 438 10.77 -20.15 -43.27
CA GLN A 438 11.28 -18.80 -43.07
C GLN A 438 10.71 -18.22 -41.78
N TRP A 439 11.57 -17.71 -40.90
CA TRP A 439 11.14 -17.07 -39.67
C TRP A 439 12.18 -16.06 -39.19
N SER A 440 11.72 -14.88 -38.73
CA SER A 440 12.55 -13.77 -38.25
C SER A 440 13.76 -13.45 -39.16
N GLY A 441 13.52 -13.36 -40.47
CA GLY A 441 14.55 -12.99 -41.46
C GLY A 441 15.57 -14.10 -41.79
N ARG A 442 15.41 -15.31 -41.24
CA ARG A 442 16.29 -16.47 -41.48
C ARG A 442 15.55 -17.65 -42.10
N TYR A 443 16.31 -18.61 -42.62
CA TYR A 443 15.80 -19.84 -43.21
C TYR A 443 16.22 -21.04 -42.37
N TYR A 444 15.24 -21.85 -41.96
CA TYR A 444 15.43 -23.04 -41.14
C TYR A 444 15.14 -24.28 -41.97
N ALA A 445 16.04 -25.26 -41.96
CA ALA A 445 15.73 -26.62 -42.39
C ALA A 445 15.49 -27.47 -41.13
N LEU A 446 14.26 -27.92 -40.94
CA LEU A 446 13.81 -28.68 -39.76
C LEU A 446 13.65 -30.15 -40.15
N HIS A 447 14.44 -31.05 -39.54
CA HIS A 447 14.30 -32.47 -39.82
C HIS A 447 12.92 -32.98 -39.37
N GLN A 448 12.19 -33.68 -40.24
CA GLN A 448 10.79 -34.09 -40.01
C GLN A 448 10.62 -34.99 -38.77
N ALA A 449 11.64 -35.81 -38.45
CA ALA A 449 11.66 -36.66 -37.25
C ALA A 449 11.63 -35.88 -35.91
N LEU A 450 11.84 -34.56 -35.92
CA LEU A 450 11.71 -33.73 -34.71
C LEU A 450 10.24 -33.54 -34.28
N GLY A 451 9.27 -33.82 -35.17
CA GLY A 451 7.87 -33.58 -34.90
C GLY A 451 7.54 -32.08 -34.86
N ARG A 452 6.50 -31.72 -34.09
CA ARG A 452 6.05 -30.32 -33.98
C ARG A 452 7.03 -29.48 -33.15
N ILE A 453 7.55 -28.41 -33.75
CA ILE A 453 8.45 -27.44 -33.11
C ILE A 453 7.77 -26.08 -33.05
N GLU A 454 7.85 -25.42 -31.89
CA GLU A 454 7.42 -24.02 -31.69
C GLU A 454 8.66 -23.12 -31.76
N LEU A 455 8.97 -22.58 -32.96
CA LEU A 455 10.21 -21.84 -33.23
C LEU A 455 10.35 -20.56 -32.38
N ASP A 456 9.23 -19.96 -31.96
CA ASP A 456 9.14 -18.75 -31.15
C ASP A 456 9.45 -18.97 -29.66
N ARG A 457 9.59 -20.24 -29.21
CA ARG A 457 9.65 -20.59 -27.79
C ARG A 457 10.87 -21.41 -27.40
N ILE A 458 11.69 -21.78 -28.37
CA ILE A 458 12.85 -22.63 -28.19
C ILE A 458 13.98 -22.05 -29.04
N ASP A 459 15.19 -22.03 -28.52
CA ASP A 459 16.38 -21.77 -29.32
C ASP A 459 16.59 -22.91 -30.32
N ALA A 460 15.88 -22.81 -31.45
CA ALA A 460 15.81 -23.86 -32.46
C ALA A 460 17.14 -24.05 -33.19
N ALA A 461 17.99 -23.02 -33.23
CA ALA A 461 19.30 -23.08 -33.87
C ALA A 461 20.23 -24.11 -33.20
N GLY A 462 20.05 -24.34 -31.89
CA GLY A 462 20.81 -25.32 -31.13
C GLY A 462 20.25 -26.75 -31.15
N LEU A 463 19.12 -27.01 -31.82
CA LEU A 463 18.52 -28.33 -31.86
C LEU A 463 19.23 -29.26 -32.86
N PRO A 464 19.63 -30.48 -32.45
CA PRO A 464 20.15 -31.48 -33.38
C PRO A 464 19.15 -31.77 -34.50
N GLY A 465 19.58 -31.64 -35.76
CA GLY A 465 18.69 -31.79 -36.92
C GLY A 465 17.95 -30.52 -37.35
N VAL A 466 18.31 -29.36 -36.79
CA VAL A 466 17.94 -28.05 -37.32
C VAL A 466 19.16 -27.42 -38.00
N ILE A 467 18.96 -26.85 -39.17
CA ILE A 467 19.97 -26.09 -39.91
C ILE A 467 19.43 -24.68 -40.07
N VAL A 468 20.26 -23.67 -39.77
CA VAL A 468 19.94 -22.26 -39.99
C VAL A 468 20.82 -21.74 -41.12
N ALA A 469 20.21 -21.04 -42.07
CA ALA A 469 20.90 -20.41 -43.18
C ALA A 469 20.38 -18.98 -43.38
N ASP A 470 21.27 -18.15 -43.91
CA ASP A 470 20.97 -16.73 -44.20
C ASP A 470 20.26 -16.54 -45.55
N SER A 471 20.10 -17.61 -46.35
CA SER A 471 19.36 -17.59 -47.61
C SER A 471 18.57 -18.88 -47.86
N PHE A 472 17.50 -18.77 -48.64
CA PHE A 472 16.66 -19.91 -49.02
C PHE A 472 17.47 -20.98 -49.78
N ARG A 473 18.30 -20.56 -50.75
CA ARG A 473 19.17 -21.47 -51.51
C ARG A 473 20.19 -22.17 -50.61
N GLY A 474 20.73 -21.47 -49.60
CA GLY A 474 21.64 -22.07 -48.62
C GLY A 474 20.95 -23.16 -47.79
N ALA A 475 19.71 -22.92 -47.37
CA ALA A 475 18.92 -23.90 -46.64
C ALA A 475 18.55 -25.11 -47.53
N GLN A 476 18.18 -24.89 -48.80
CA GLN A 476 17.92 -25.95 -49.78
C GLN A 476 19.15 -26.83 -50.02
N ALA A 477 20.31 -26.23 -50.26
CA ALA A 477 21.56 -26.96 -50.49
C ALA A 477 21.97 -27.78 -49.26
N ALA A 478 21.87 -27.21 -48.06
CA ALA A 478 22.22 -27.89 -46.83
C ALA A 478 21.28 -29.06 -46.50
N ALA A 479 19.98 -28.89 -46.78
CA ALA A 479 18.98 -29.96 -46.65
C ALA A 479 19.23 -31.09 -47.67
N GLY A 480 19.53 -30.75 -48.93
CA GLY A 480 19.81 -31.71 -50.00
C GLY A 480 21.10 -32.50 -49.81
N ALA A 481 22.15 -31.87 -49.26
CA ALA A 481 23.44 -32.52 -49.00
C ALA A 481 23.38 -33.53 -47.82
N ARG A 482 22.46 -33.35 -46.87
CA ARG A 482 22.29 -34.23 -45.70
C ARG A 482 21.14 -35.22 -45.92
N GLY A 483 21.30 -36.10 -46.90
CA GLY A 483 20.28 -37.08 -47.31
C GLY A 483 19.98 -38.23 -46.31
N LYS A 484 20.73 -38.38 -45.21
CA LYS A 484 20.47 -39.38 -44.14
C LYS A 484 20.96 -38.87 -42.77
N LEU A 485 20.21 -39.16 -41.70
CA LEU A 485 20.58 -38.89 -40.31
C LEU A 485 21.78 -39.76 -39.85
N PRO A 486 22.82 -39.21 -39.18
CA PRO A 486 23.75 -40.00 -38.37
C PRO A 486 23.07 -40.54 -37.10
N PRO A 487 23.59 -41.61 -36.47
CA PRO A 487 22.85 -42.41 -35.48
C PRO A 487 22.86 -41.77 -34.08
N TRP A 488 21.83 -41.01 -33.73
CA TRP A 488 21.63 -40.51 -32.36
C TRP A 488 20.34 -41.06 -31.73
N ARG A 489 20.30 -42.36 -31.39
CA ARG A 489 19.20 -42.87 -30.54
C ARG A 489 19.22 -42.32 -29.10
N ARG A 490 20.27 -41.58 -28.68
CA ARG A 490 20.41 -41.03 -27.32
C ARG A 490 19.93 -39.58 -27.11
N ALA A 491 19.87 -38.72 -28.15
CA ALA A 491 19.45 -37.31 -27.95
C ALA A 491 17.92 -37.08 -28.07
N ALA A 492 17.14 -38.06 -28.54
CA ALA A 492 15.69 -37.96 -28.65
C ALA A 492 14.99 -37.85 -27.27
N ALA A 493 15.58 -38.46 -26.24
CA ALA A 493 15.09 -38.33 -24.86
C ALA A 493 15.32 -36.91 -24.31
N THR A 494 16.50 -36.33 -24.57
CA THR A 494 16.85 -34.96 -24.16
C THR A 494 15.99 -33.92 -24.86
N ILE A 495 15.74 -34.09 -26.16
CA ILE A 495 14.90 -33.18 -26.96
C ILE A 495 13.43 -33.27 -26.56
N ARG A 496 12.88 -34.49 -26.33
CA ARG A 496 11.51 -34.65 -25.80
C ARG A 496 11.38 -34.06 -24.39
N SER A 497 12.42 -34.16 -23.54
CA SER A 497 12.38 -33.55 -22.20
C SER A 497 12.33 -32.01 -22.25
N ARG A 498 13.09 -31.38 -23.16
CA ARG A 498 13.07 -29.92 -23.38
C ARG A 498 11.74 -29.45 -23.98
N LEU A 499 11.17 -30.21 -24.91
CA LEU A 499 9.84 -29.94 -25.49
C LEU A 499 8.69 -30.18 -24.48
N ALA A 500 8.82 -31.17 -23.59
CA ALA A 500 7.83 -31.46 -22.54
C ALA A 500 7.85 -30.45 -21.39
N GLY A 501 9.02 -29.90 -21.03
CA GLY A 501 9.15 -28.85 -20.01
C GLY A 501 8.35 -27.58 -20.33
N GLY A 502 8.19 -27.25 -21.62
CA GLY A 502 7.32 -26.16 -22.09
C GLY A 502 5.82 -26.46 -21.90
N ARG A 503 5.39 -27.73 -21.98
CA ARG A 503 3.99 -28.13 -21.74
C ARG A 503 3.62 -28.13 -20.26
N ALA A 504 4.53 -28.56 -19.38
CA ALA A 504 4.29 -28.56 -17.92
C ALA A 504 4.09 -27.14 -17.36
N ARG A 505 4.83 -26.15 -17.89
CA ARG A 505 4.63 -24.72 -17.55
C ARG A 505 3.25 -24.17 -17.94
N ARG A 506 2.58 -24.78 -18.94
CA ARG A 506 1.22 -24.40 -19.35
C ARG A 506 0.13 -24.93 -18.44
N ALA A 507 0.28 -26.14 -17.89
CA ALA A 507 -0.70 -26.72 -16.97
C ALA A 507 -0.69 -26.04 -15.59
N ALA A 508 0.46 -25.49 -15.18
CA ALA A 508 0.60 -24.74 -13.94
C ALA A 508 0.15 -23.27 -14.04
N ALA A 509 0.06 -22.71 -15.25
CA ALA A 509 -0.40 -21.33 -15.49
C ALA A 509 -1.91 -21.22 -15.82
N GLN A 510 -2.61 -22.36 -15.92
CA GLN A 510 -4.06 -22.45 -16.18
C GLN A 510 -4.82 -23.08 -15.00
N ARG A 511 -4.20 -23.19 -13.82
CA ARG A 511 -4.86 -23.60 -12.57
C ARG A 511 -4.81 -22.49 -11.54
#